data_AF-A0A968NTD9-F1
#
_entry.id   AF-A0A968NTD9-F1
#
_cell.length_a   1.000
_cell.length_b   1.000
_cell.length_c   1.000
_cell.angle_alpha   90.00
_cell.angle_beta   90.00
_cell.angle_gamma   90.00
#
_symmetry.space_group_name_H-M   'P 1'
#
loop_
_entity.id
_entity.type
_entity.pdbx_description
1 polymer ?
#
loop_
_entity_poly.entity_id
_entity_poly.type
_entity_poly.pdbx_seq_one_letter_code
_entity_poly.pdbx_strand_id
1 'polypeptide(L)'
;MLDRLSYISDDLFGLKGTVHPDSRGGRSEIVLASRPLLEWLKLNGLDKNAKSKFLDRIPQRLRQSSRHSILSFFCGLIDTDGHIREAGSVVISSASEAFLRNLQQIGEAVGLCFSIHQEVKGQNLQAQKSMWHLSLSRMTSQADAIEYLNANSIKAQDRAIPLPKRQFAFHPYQIAAVEWQAEPDYSYDVAVEGANDDDAWYWQGGLKSHNTKSLLTGASAGWHPPKAQRFIRRITFRKNDPVALACLDYGYSIVPSQSDKDEQGNLLNDPFDPRCTEWLVEIPVEVSWASLPGADEIAIEQFSALAQTDFYMQVQKHYTTHNTSATIELREDEIDALAERIYRAIDQDEGYISAALSGSI
;
A
#
# COMPACT_ATOMS: atom_id res chain seq x y z
N MET A 1 -24.15 -27.42 -7.72
CA MET A 1 -22.78 -27.18 -8.25
C MET A 1 -22.66 -27.58 -9.69
N LEU A 2 -22.98 -28.84 -10.04
CA LEU A 2 -22.89 -29.33 -11.43
C LEU A 2 -23.73 -28.49 -12.40
N ASP A 3 -24.98 -28.15 -12.04
CA ASP A 3 -25.83 -27.32 -12.89
C ASP A 3 -25.23 -25.95 -13.20
N ARG A 4 -24.56 -25.34 -12.20
CA ARG A 4 -23.88 -24.06 -12.37
C ARG A 4 -22.65 -24.19 -13.27
N LEU A 5 -21.88 -25.26 -13.13
CA LEU A 5 -20.72 -25.50 -13.99
C LEU A 5 -21.17 -25.77 -15.44
N SER A 6 -22.24 -26.55 -15.62
CA SER A 6 -22.88 -26.77 -16.92
C SER A 6 -23.33 -25.45 -17.56
N TYR A 7 -24.02 -24.60 -16.78
CA TYR A 7 -24.47 -23.29 -17.25
C TYR A 7 -23.29 -22.41 -17.68
N ILE A 8 -22.26 -22.25 -16.83
CA ILE A 8 -21.09 -21.42 -17.13
C ILE A 8 -20.35 -21.94 -18.36
N SER A 9 -20.25 -23.26 -18.50
CA SER A 9 -19.61 -23.90 -19.63
C SER A 9 -20.36 -23.66 -20.95
N ASP A 10 -21.69 -23.73 -20.93
CA ASP A 10 -22.52 -23.46 -22.11
C ASP A 10 -22.52 -21.96 -22.44
N ASP A 11 -22.65 -21.09 -21.44
CA ASP A 11 -22.73 -19.64 -21.60
C ASP A 11 -21.41 -19.03 -22.13
N LEU A 12 -20.27 -19.40 -21.53
CA LEU A 12 -18.98 -18.81 -21.89
C LEU A 12 -18.30 -19.51 -23.07
N PHE A 13 -18.53 -20.80 -23.26
CA PHE A 13 -17.79 -21.61 -24.23
C PHE A 13 -18.67 -22.37 -25.23
N GLY A 14 -20.00 -22.33 -25.09
CA GLY A 14 -20.92 -23.12 -25.91
C GLY A 14 -20.76 -24.63 -25.69
N LEU A 15 -20.28 -25.04 -24.51
CA LEU A 15 -19.93 -26.43 -24.19
C LEU A 15 -20.92 -27.04 -23.23
N LYS A 16 -21.66 -28.04 -23.70
CA LYS A 16 -22.51 -28.88 -22.87
C LYS A 16 -21.71 -30.05 -22.30
N GLY A 17 -21.63 -30.13 -20.97
CA GLY A 17 -20.95 -31.22 -20.29
C GLY A 17 -21.81 -32.46 -20.11
N THR A 18 -21.17 -33.62 -20.11
CA THR A 18 -21.82 -34.90 -19.80
C THR A 18 -21.61 -35.21 -18.32
N VAL A 19 -22.70 -35.41 -17.58
CA VAL A 19 -22.63 -35.77 -16.16
C VAL A 19 -22.58 -37.29 -16.02
N HIS A 20 -21.53 -37.79 -15.38
CA HIS A 20 -21.32 -39.20 -15.06
C HIS A 20 -21.47 -39.41 -13.55
N PRO A 21 -22.46 -40.21 -13.10
CA PRO A 21 -22.56 -40.56 -11.68
C PRO A 21 -21.42 -41.50 -11.27
N ASP A 22 -20.84 -41.28 -10.09
CA ASP A 22 -19.84 -42.18 -9.50
C ASP A 22 -20.53 -43.50 -9.11
N SER A 23 -19.91 -44.63 -9.49
CA SER A 23 -20.40 -45.97 -9.17
C SER A 23 -20.45 -46.27 -7.67
N ARG A 24 -19.72 -45.51 -6.85
CA ARG A 24 -19.71 -45.62 -5.38
C ARG A 24 -20.81 -44.81 -4.69
N GLY A 25 -21.63 -44.08 -5.45
CA GLY A 25 -22.73 -43.27 -4.95
C GLY A 25 -22.29 -41.95 -4.30
N GLY A 26 -23.19 -40.95 -4.32
CA GLY A 26 -22.99 -39.67 -3.63
C GLY A 26 -22.02 -38.69 -4.30
N ARG A 27 -21.46 -39.02 -5.47
CA ARG A 27 -20.60 -38.13 -6.27
C ARG A 27 -21.00 -38.19 -7.73
N SER A 28 -20.75 -37.13 -8.47
CA SER A 28 -20.96 -37.08 -9.91
C SER A 28 -19.90 -36.19 -10.52
N GLU A 29 -19.38 -36.62 -11.66
CA GLU A 29 -18.37 -35.91 -12.44
C GLU A 29 -19.05 -35.27 -13.65
N ILE A 30 -18.57 -34.10 -14.08
CA ILE A 30 -18.96 -33.50 -15.35
C ILE A 30 -17.75 -33.49 -16.26
N VAL A 31 -17.93 -34.05 -17.46
CA VAL A 31 -16.88 -34.15 -18.47
C VAL A 31 -17.16 -33.16 -19.58
N LEU A 32 -16.22 -32.23 -19.79
CA LEU A 32 -16.22 -31.24 -20.86
C LEU A 32 -15.20 -31.64 -21.93
N ALA A 33 -15.64 -32.40 -22.93
CA ALA A 33 -14.78 -32.87 -24.02
C ALA A 33 -14.55 -31.76 -25.05
N SER A 34 -13.62 -30.84 -24.76
CA SER A 34 -13.30 -29.72 -25.65
C SER A 34 -11.80 -29.47 -25.78
N ARG A 35 -11.25 -29.82 -26.94
CA ARG A 35 -9.87 -29.47 -27.30
C ARG A 35 -9.66 -27.95 -27.35
N PRO A 36 -10.57 -27.14 -27.93
CA PRO A 36 -10.44 -25.69 -27.90
C PRO A 36 -10.35 -25.12 -26.48
N LEU A 37 -11.15 -25.60 -25.54
CA LEU A 37 -11.09 -25.14 -24.14
C LEU A 37 -9.75 -25.52 -23.50
N LEU A 38 -9.26 -26.73 -23.73
CA LEU A 38 -7.97 -27.17 -23.20
C LEU A 38 -6.81 -26.33 -23.77
N GLU A 39 -6.81 -26.07 -25.07
CA GLU A 39 -5.81 -25.20 -25.71
C GLU A 39 -5.94 -23.76 -25.23
N TRP A 40 -7.15 -23.26 -25.02
CA TRP A 40 -7.37 -21.93 -24.44
C TRP A 40 -6.79 -21.83 -23.03
N LEU A 41 -7.01 -22.82 -22.17
CA LEU A 41 -6.42 -22.86 -20.82
C LEU A 41 -4.89 -22.86 -20.90
N LYS A 42 -4.30 -23.67 -21.78
CA LYS A 42 -2.84 -23.71 -22.01
C LYS A 42 -2.27 -22.38 -22.49
N LEU A 43 -2.88 -21.77 -23.50
CA LEU A 43 -2.45 -20.48 -24.06
C LEU A 43 -2.52 -19.35 -23.02
N ASN A 44 -3.43 -19.47 -22.05
CA ASN A 44 -3.54 -18.54 -20.92
C ASN A 44 -2.71 -18.98 -19.69
N GLY A 45 -1.95 -20.07 -19.77
CA GLY A 45 -1.17 -20.59 -18.64
C GLY A 45 -2.02 -20.98 -17.43
N LEU A 46 -3.28 -21.36 -17.67
CA LEU A 46 -4.26 -21.80 -16.67
C LEU A 46 -4.38 -23.33 -16.61
N ASP A 47 -3.62 -24.03 -17.44
CA ASP A 47 -3.60 -25.48 -17.48
C ASP A 47 -2.86 -26.07 -16.27
N LYS A 48 -3.46 -27.13 -15.70
CA LYS A 48 -2.91 -27.82 -14.54
C LYS A 48 -2.00 -28.97 -15.00
N ASN A 49 -0.87 -28.64 -15.61
CA ASN A 49 0.13 -29.66 -16.02
C ASN A 49 0.91 -30.23 -14.82
N ALA A 50 1.07 -29.44 -13.76
CA ALA A 50 1.71 -29.87 -12.52
C ALA A 50 0.68 -30.50 -11.57
N LYS A 51 1.07 -31.60 -10.91
CA LYS A 51 0.28 -32.13 -9.79
C LYS A 51 0.17 -31.05 -8.71
N SER A 52 -0.99 -30.95 -8.05
CA SER A 52 -1.25 -29.92 -7.04
C SER A 52 -0.19 -29.83 -5.93
N LYS A 53 0.42 -30.96 -5.56
CA LYS A 53 1.50 -31.02 -4.56
C LYS A 53 2.80 -30.33 -4.99
N PHE A 54 2.96 -30.05 -6.28
CA PHE A 54 4.09 -29.35 -6.90
C PHE A 54 3.67 -27.98 -7.48
N LEU A 55 2.40 -27.60 -7.28
CA LEU A 55 1.91 -26.31 -7.71
C LEU A 55 2.19 -25.31 -6.61
N ASP A 56 3.34 -24.64 -6.67
CA ASP A 56 3.74 -23.70 -5.63
C ASP A 56 3.03 -22.35 -5.77
N ARG A 57 2.58 -22.02 -6.99
CA ARG A 57 1.96 -20.73 -7.30
C ARG A 57 0.76 -20.88 -8.20
N ILE A 58 -0.25 -20.06 -7.93
CA ILE A 58 -1.38 -19.84 -8.81
C ILE A 58 -0.89 -19.13 -10.09
N PRO A 59 -1.44 -19.49 -11.27
CA PRO A 59 -1.11 -18.87 -12.54
C PRO A 59 -1.04 -17.35 -12.50
N GLN A 60 -0.03 -16.78 -13.14
CA GLN A 60 0.18 -15.32 -13.17
C GLN A 60 -1.01 -14.58 -13.77
N ARG A 61 -1.63 -15.11 -14.82
CA ARG A 61 -2.83 -14.50 -15.43
C ARG A 61 -3.96 -14.28 -14.42
N LEU A 62 -4.15 -15.23 -13.51
CA LEU A 62 -5.16 -15.09 -12.47
C LEU A 62 -4.74 -14.03 -11.42
N ARG A 63 -3.46 -14.02 -11.03
CA ARG A 63 -2.92 -13.04 -10.06
C ARG A 63 -2.99 -11.59 -10.55
N GLN A 64 -2.97 -11.40 -11.87
CA GLN A 64 -3.09 -10.09 -12.53
C GLN A 64 -4.54 -9.77 -12.95
N SER A 65 -5.50 -10.64 -12.63
CA SER A 65 -6.90 -10.42 -12.98
C SER A 65 -7.55 -9.40 -12.03
N SER A 66 -8.73 -8.92 -12.41
CA SER A 66 -9.52 -8.01 -11.57
C SER A 66 -9.81 -8.62 -10.19
N ARG A 67 -10.04 -7.77 -9.19
CA ARG A 67 -10.50 -8.18 -7.85
C ARG A 67 -11.69 -9.16 -7.92
N HIS A 68 -12.67 -8.85 -8.77
CA HIS A 68 -13.86 -9.69 -8.96
C HIS A 68 -13.51 -11.08 -9.52
N SER A 69 -12.61 -11.15 -10.50
CA SER A 69 -12.16 -12.43 -11.08
C SER A 69 -11.48 -13.31 -10.05
N ILE A 70 -10.63 -12.71 -9.21
CA ILE A 70 -9.92 -13.43 -8.14
C ILE A 70 -10.93 -13.90 -7.06
N LEU A 71 -11.87 -13.05 -6.65
CA LEU A 71 -12.94 -13.46 -5.72
C LEU A 71 -13.81 -14.59 -6.29
N SER A 72 -14.14 -14.55 -7.58
CA SER A 72 -14.85 -15.64 -8.27
C SER A 72 -14.04 -16.94 -8.30
N PHE A 73 -12.71 -16.85 -8.46
CA PHE A 73 -11.84 -18.01 -8.31
C PHE A 73 -11.91 -18.60 -6.90
N PHE A 74 -11.89 -17.76 -5.85
CA PHE A 74 -12.10 -18.23 -4.48
C PHE A 74 -13.47 -18.88 -4.30
N CYS A 75 -14.54 -18.36 -4.91
CA CYS A 75 -15.85 -19.00 -4.89
C CYS A 75 -15.79 -20.42 -5.47
N GLY A 76 -15.18 -20.57 -6.65
CA GLY A 76 -14.99 -21.86 -7.30
C GLY A 76 -14.16 -22.82 -6.44
N LEU A 77 -13.06 -22.34 -5.86
CA LEU A 77 -12.19 -23.14 -5.00
C LEU A 77 -12.86 -23.56 -3.69
N ILE A 78 -13.68 -22.68 -3.10
CA ILE A 78 -14.48 -23.02 -1.92
C ILE A 78 -15.50 -24.10 -2.30
N ASP A 79 -16.18 -23.94 -3.43
CA ASP A 79 -17.18 -24.89 -3.91
C ASP A 79 -16.60 -26.26 -4.26
N THR A 80 -15.35 -26.33 -4.76
CA THR A 80 -14.65 -27.61 -5.00
C THR A 80 -14.04 -28.18 -3.72
N ASP A 81 -13.02 -27.51 -3.19
CA ASP A 81 -12.06 -28.06 -2.22
C ASP A 81 -12.16 -27.39 -0.84
N GLY A 82 -12.99 -26.35 -0.71
CA GLY A 82 -13.27 -25.70 0.56
C GLY A 82 -14.36 -26.40 1.38
N HIS A 83 -14.39 -26.08 2.67
CA HIS A 83 -15.42 -26.51 3.60
C HIS A 83 -15.85 -25.34 4.47
N ILE A 84 -17.16 -25.12 4.58
CA ILE A 84 -17.74 -24.13 5.50
C ILE A 84 -18.31 -24.88 6.70
N ARG A 85 -17.68 -24.72 7.87
CA ARG A 85 -18.16 -25.34 9.11
C ARG A 85 -19.47 -24.70 9.55
N GLU A 86 -20.22 -25.36 10.43
CA GLU A 86 -21.51 -24.89 10.94
C GLU A 86 -21.44 -23.47 11.56
N ALA A 87 -20.34 -23.17 12.25
CA ALA A 87 -20.06 -21.85 12.81
C ALA A 87 -19.70 -20.77 11.76
N GLY A 88 -19.74 -21.09 10.46
CA GLY A 88 -19.47 -20.17 9.36
C GLY A 88 -17.98 -19.95 9.05
N SER A 89 -17.09 -20.81 9.56
CA SER A 89 -15.66 -20.73 9.25
C SER A 89 -15.33 -21.47 7.96
N VAL A 90 -14.71 -20.79 7.00
CA VAL A 90 -14.25 -21.38 5.74
C VAL A 90 -12.85 -21.95 5.91
N VAL A 91 -12.64 -23.18 5.46
CA VAL A 91 -11.33 -23.85 5.47
C VAL A 91 -11.07 -24.46 4.10
N ILE A 92 -9.89 -24.21 3.53
CA ILE A 92 -9.37 -24.86 2.31
C ILE A 92 -8.16 -25.68 2.73
N SER A 93 -8.05 -26.93 2.26
CA SER A 93 -6.97 -27.83 2.69
C SER A 93 -6.11 -28.27 1.51
N SER A 94 -4.80 -28.35 1.71
CA SER A 94 -3.86 -28.82 0.69
C SER A 94 -2.66 -29.51 1.33
N ALA A 95 -2.04 -30.43 0.58
CA ALA A 95 -0.77 -31.04 0.99
C ALA A 95 0.45 -30.15 0.67
N SER A 96 0.27 -29.07 -0.10
CA SER A 96 1.32 -28.09 -0.40
C SER A 96 1.15 -26.83 0.46
N GLU A 97 2.13 -26.57 1.32
CA GLU A 97 2.22 -25.34 2.11
C GLU A 97 2.45 -24.13 1.19
N ALA A 98 3.37 -24.26 0.23
CA ALA A 98 3.72 -23.19 -0.71
C ALA A 98 2.48 -22.72 -1.48
N PHE A 99 1.65 -23.67 -1.93
CA PHE A 99 0.37 -23.37 -2.57
C PHE A 99 -0.55 -22.55 -1.67
N LEU A 100 -0.75 -22.97 -0.40
CA LEU A 100 -1.65 -22.26 0.52
C LEU A 100 -1.09 -20.88 0.92
N ARG A 101 0.22 -20.73 1.04
CA ARG A 101 0.85 -19.42 1.27
C ARG A 101 0.65 -18.49 0.08
N ASN A 102 0.78 -19.00 -1.14
CA ASN A 102 0.49 -18.19 -2.31
C ASN A 102 -1.00 -17.83 -2.40
N LEU A 103 -1.88 -18.77 -2.06
CA LEU A 103 -3.33 -18.52 -2.00
C LEU A 103 -3.67 -17.48 -0.92
N GLN A 104 -3.01 -17.51 0.25
CA GLN A 104 -3.15 -16.50 1.30
C GLN A 104 -2.82 -15.10 0.78
N GLN A 105 -1.67 -14.92 0.13
CA GLN A 105 -1.23 -13.64 -0.43
C GLN A 105 -2.21 -13.07 -1.47
N ILE A 106 -2.72 -13.94 -2.35
CA ILE A 106 -3.68 -13.55 -3.40
C ILE A 106 -5.03 -13.19 -2.78
N GLY A 107 -5.43 -13.89 -1.72
CA GLY A 107 -6.60 -13.56 -0.91
C GLY A 107 -6.50 -12.17 -0.30
N GLU A 108 -5.36 -11.86 0.33
CA GLU A 108 -5.12 -10.58 0.99
C GLU A 108 -5.25 -9.42 -0.01
N ALA A 109 -4.73 -9.60 -1.25
CA ALA A 109 -4.84 -8.61 -2.32
C ALA A 109 -6.29 -8.27 -2.73
N VAL A 110 -7.27 -9.11 -2.38
CA VAL A 110 -8.70 -8.88 -2.67
C VAL A 110 -9.57 -8.68 -1.43
N GLY A 111 -8.95 -8.54 -0.26
CA GLY A 111 -9.66 -8.31 1.00
C GLY A 111 -10.08 -9.57 1.73
N LEU A 112 -9.53 -10.74 1.39
CA LEU A 112 -9.73 -12.01 2.10
C LEU A 112 -8.49 -12.36 2.91
N CYS A 113 -8.55 -12.27 4.23
CA CYS A 113 -7.44 -12.64 5.10
C CYS A 113 -7.58 -14.07 5.59
N PHE A 114 -6.48 -14.82 5.61
CA PHE A 114 -6.46 -16.21 6.03
C PHE A 114 -5.38 -16.47 7.07
N SER A 115 -5.59 -17.49 7.91
CA SER A 115 -4.56 -18.10 8.74
C SER A 115 -4.19 -19.48 8.20
N ILE A 116 -2.92 -19.84 8.30
CA ILE A 116 -2.42 -21.16 7.90
C ILE A 116 -2.05 -21.95 9.14
N HIS A 117 -2.47 -23.21 9.21
CA HIS A 117 -2.05 -24.15 10.24
C HIS A 117 -1.73 -25.53 9.65
N GLN A 118 -0.77 -26.20 10.26
CA GLN A 118 -0.37 -27.55 9.90
C GLN A 118 -1.09 -28.57 10.79
N GLU A 119 -1.72 -29.57 10.18
CA GLU A 119 -2.24 -30.74 10.88
C GLU A 119 -1.29 -31.93 10.70
N VAL A 120 -0.68 -32.34 11.81
CA VAL A 120 0.29 -33.46 11.86
C VAL A 120 -0.29 -34.72 12.53
N LYS A 121 -1.55 -34.67 13.02
CA LYS A 121 -2.12 -35.66 13.94
C LYS A 121 -3.20 -36.58 13.34
N GLY A 122 -3.47 -36.51 12.04
CA GLY A 122 -4.44 -37.41 11.41
C GLY A 122 -3.93 -38.85 11.32
N GLN A 123 -4.80 -39.84 11.58
CA GLN A 123 -4.63 -41.20 11.07
C GLN A 123 -4.80 -41.17 9.55
N ASN A 124 -3.82 -40.62 8.85
CA ASN A 124 -3.91 -40.41 7.42
C ASN A 124 -3.73 -41.76 6.71
N LEU A 125 -4.74 -42.21 5.97
CA LEU A 125 -4.68 -43.42 5.13
C LEU A 125 -3.83 -43.19 3.85
N GLN A 126 -3.25 -42.00 3.69
CA GLN A 126 -2.42 -41.60 2.55
C GLN A 126 -0.93 -41.54 2.93
N ALA A 127 -0.05 -41.70 1.94
CA ALA A 127 1.40 -41.73 2.14
C ALA A 127 2.00 -40.41 2.66
N GLN A 128 1.33 -39.26 2.43
CA GLN A 128 1.70 -37.99 3.03
C GLN A 128 0.97 -37.78 4.35
N LYS A 129 1.72 -37.57 5.44
CA LYS A 129 1.18 -37.48 6.79
C LYS A 129 0.74 -36.08 7.22
N SER A 130 1.26 -35.03 6.58
CA SER A 130 0.97 -33.63 6.95
C SER A 130 0.02 -32.98 5.95
N MET A 131 -1.06 -32.39 6.46
CA MET A 131 -1.99 -31.55 5.70
C MET A 131 -1.91 -30.12 6.21
N TRP A 132 -2.09 -29.16 5.32
CA TRP A 132 -2.15 -27.74 5.66
C TRP A 132 -3.57 -27.24 5.45
N HIS A 133 -4.00 -26.34 6.33
CA HIS A 133 -5.32 -25.74 6.30
C HIS A 133 -5.19 -24.22 6.24
N LEU A 134 -5.88 -23.64 5.27
CA LEU A 134 -6.06 -22.20 5.10
C LEU A 134 -7.45 -21.83 5.60
N SER A 135 -7.52 -21.12 6.72
CA SER A 135 -8.77 -20.74 7.38
C SER A 135 -9.07 -19.26 7.21
N LEU A 136 -10.27 -18.93 6.72
CA LEU A 136 -10.66 -17.54 6.52
C LEU A 136 -10.85 -16.83 7.87
N SER A 137 -10.09 -15.76 8.07
CA SER A 137 -10.23 -14.87 9.23
C SER A 137 -11.27 -13.80 8.92
N ARG A 138 -12.49 -14.03 9.40
CA ARG A 138 -13.63 -13.13 9.17
C ARG A 138 -13.39 -11.74 9.75
N MET A 139 -12.73 -11.64 10.90
CA MET A 139 -12.51 -10.37 11.63
C MET A 139 -11.48 -9.46 10.96
N THR A 140 -10.64 -9.97 10.07
CA THR A 140 -9.62 -9.19 9.36
C THR A 140 -9.92 -9.06 7.87
N SER A 141 -10.82 -9.90 7.33
CA SER A 141 -11.29 -9.76 5.95
C SER A 141 -12.25 -8.58 5.80
N GLN A 142 -12.28 -7.99 4.61
CA GLN A 142 -13.23 -6.92 4.26
C GLN A 142 -14.64 -7.48 4.16
N ALA A 143 -15.63 -6.72 4.65
CA ALA A 143 -17.03 -7.15 4.68
C ALA A 143 -17.58 -7.39 3.26
N ASP A 144 -17.27 -6.51 2.31
CA ASP A 144 -17.73 -6.61 0.92
C ASP A 144 -17.16 -7.83 0.19
N ALA A 145 -15.92 -8.25 0.51
CA ALA A 145 -15.33 -9.48 0.00
C ALA A 145 -16.08 -10.72 0.53
N ILE A 146 -16.47 -10.72 1.81
CA ILE A 146 -17.27 -11.80 2.40
C ILE A 146 -18.68 -11.82 1.80
N GLU A 147 -19.31 -10.66 1.63
CA GLU A 147 -20.62 -10.54 0.96
C GLU A 147 -20.55 -11.11 -0.47
N TYR A 148 -19.47 -10.82 -1.20
CA TYR A 148 -19.25 -11.38 -2.51
C TYR A 148 -19.19 -12.91 -2.49
N LEU A 149 -18.45 -13.51 -1.53
CA LEU A 149 -18.40 -14.95 -1.37
C LEU A 149 -19.79 -15.52 -1.06
N ASN A 150 -20.54 -14.92 -0.13
CA ASN A 150 -21.89 -15.36 0.22
C ASN A 150 -22.86 -15.27 -0.96
N ALA A 151 -22.72 -14.25 -1.81
CA ALA A 151 -23.55 -14.09 -2.99
C ALA A 151 -23.19 -15.07 -4.12
N ASN A 152 -21.93 -15.52 -4.20
CA ASN A 152 -21.41 -16.19 -5.39
C ASN A 152 -20.86 -17.61 -5.18
N SER A 153 -20.58 -18.08 -3.97
CA SER A 153 -20.23 -19.48 -3.72
C SER A 153 -21.48 -20.26 -3.36
N ILE A 154 -21.69 -21.43 -3.98
CA ILE A 154 -22.83 -22.30 -3.68
C ILE A 154 -22.78 -22.75 -2.22
N LYS A 155 -21.60 -23.13 -1.71
CA LYS A 155 -21.45 -23.53 -0.30
C LYS A 155 -21.71 -22.36 0.63
N ALA A 156 -21.32 -21.14 0.27
CA ALA A 156 -21.58 -19.95 1.08
C ALA A 156 -23.05 -19.49 1.00
N GLN A 157 -23.75 -19.75 -0.11
CA GLN A 157 -25.19 -19.55 -0.20
C GLN A 157 -25.97 -20.52 0.69
N ASP A 158 -25.57 -21.80 0.71
CA ASP A 158 -26.16 -22.82 1.60
C ASP A 158 -25.84 -22.57 3.07
N ARG A 159 -24.60 -22.13 3.34
CA ARG A 159 -24.13 -21.82 4.68
C ARG A 159 -23.37 -20.50 4.69
N ALA A 160 -24.10 -19.41 4.91
CA ALA A 160 -23.56 -18.06 4.92
C ALA A 160 -22.39 -17.89 5.89
N ILE A 161 -21.33 -17.28 5.39
CA ILE A 161 -20.18 -16.80 6.17
C ILE A 161 -20.64 -15.56 6.93
N PRO A 162 -20.71 -15.59 8.28
CA PRO A 162 -21.23 -14.45 9.02
C PRO A 162 -20.27 -13.28 8.92
N LEU A 163 -20.82 -12.08 8.71
CA LEU A 163 -20.05 -10.85 8.65
C LEU A 163 -19.24 -10.63 9.94
N PRO A 164 -18.08 -9.95 9.86
CA PRO A 164 -17.31 -9.60 11.03
C PRO A 164 -18.14 -8.77 12.01
N LYS A 165 -18.22 -9.19 13.27
CA LYS A 165 -18.81 -8.37 14.35
C LYS A 165 -17.96 -7.14 14.67
N ARG A 166 -16.65 -7.22 14.37
CA ARG A 166 -15.64 -6.18 14.50
C ARG A 166 -14.62 -6.42 13.40
N GLN A 167 -14.13 -5.34 12.79
CA GLN A 167 -13.03 -5.39 11.84
C GLN A 167 -11.76 -4.94 12.56
N PHE A 168 -10.79 -5.84 12.69
CA PHE A 168 -9.47 -5.47 13.17
C PHE A 168 -8.66 -4.94 11.99
N ALA A 169 -8.23 -3.68 12.08
CA ALA A 169 -7.15 -3.18 11.25
C ALA A 169 -5.85 -3.79 11.78
N PHE A 170 -5.56 -5.03 11.35
CA PHE A 170 -4.30 -5.69 11.67
C PHE A 170 -3.30 -5.33 10.59
N HIS A 171 -2.10 -4.93 10.99
CA HIS A 171 -0.95 -4.85 10.10
C HIS A 171 -0.43 -6.28 9.94
N PRO A 172 -0.71 -6.98 8.82
CA PRO A 172 -0.51 -8.44 8.74
C PRO A 172 0.97 -8.85 8.78
N TYR A 173 1.88 -7.89 8.62
CA TYR A 173 3.32 -8.12 8.59
C TYR A 173 3.94 -7.66 9.90
N GLN A 174 4.66 -8.58 10.54
CA GLN A 174 5.49 -8.32 11.70
C GLN A 174 6.96 -8.41 11.27
N ILE A 175 7.80 -7.53 11.79
CA ILE A 175 9.25 -7.59 11.54
C ILE A 175 9.79 -8.84 12.24
N ALA A 176 10.26 -9.81 11.45
CA ALA A 176 10.76 -11.09 11.98
C ALA A 176 12.19 -10.98 12.53
N ALA A 177 13.03 -10.14 11.91
CA ALA A 177 14.38 -9.82 12.35
C ALA A 177 14.84 -8.52 11.66
N VAL A 178 15.82 -7.85 12.25
CA VAL A 178 16.56 -6.74 11.65
C VAL A 178 18.03 -7.13 11.66
N GLU A 179 18.63 -7.24 10.48
CA GLU A 179 20.03 -7.60 10.31
C GLU A 179 20.81 -6.38 9.81
N TRP A 180 21.90 -6.06 10.50
CA TRP A 180 22.78 -4.96 10.15
C TRP A 180 23.89 -5.47 9.23
N GLN A 181 23.96 -4.98 8.00
CA GLN A 181 25.07 -5.28 7.11
C GLN A 181 26.26 -4.39 7.46
N ALA A 182 27.45 -4.99 7.58
CA ALA A 182 28.69 -4.29 7.91
C ALA A 182 29.23 -3.45 6.74
N GLU A 183 28.83 -3.77 5.51
CA GLU A 183 29.13 -2.99 4.31
C GLU A 183 27.82 -2.53 3.66
N PRO A 184 27.71 -1.26 3.21
CA PRO A 184 26.51 -0.78 2.52
C PRO A 184 26.35 -1.50 1.18
N ASP A 185 25.27 -2.25 1.00
CA ASP A 185 24.87 -2.80 -0.29
C ASP A 185 23.94 -1.81 -1.02
N TYR A 186 23.98 -1.81 -2.36
CA TYR A 186 23.15 -0.92 -3.17
C TYR A 186 21.68 -1.35 -3.07
N SER A 187 20.82 -0.49 -2.52
CA SER A 187 19.37 -0.66 -2.63
C SER A 187 18.89 -0.13 -3.98
N TYR A 188 18.25 -0.99 -4.76
CA TYR A 188 17.54 -0.58 -5.97
C TYR A 188 16.09 -0.25 -5.61
N ASP A 189 15.67 0.98 -5.86
CA ASP A 189 14.27 1.40 -5.78
C ASP A 189 13.66 1.44 -7.19
N VAL A 190 12.34 1.29 -7.28
CA VAL A 190 11.60 1.36 -8.54
C VAL A 190 10.70 2.59 -8.51
N ALA A 191 11.15 3.67 -9.15
CA ALA A 191 10.27 4.76 -9.51
C ALA A 191 9.44 4.34 -10.74
N VAL A 192 8.12 4.42 -10.64
CA VAL A 192 7.23 4.19 -11.79
C VAL A 192 7.24 5.44 -12.66
N GLU A 193 7.65 5.32 -13.92
CA GLU A 193 7.71 6.44 -14.85
C GLU A 193 6.29 6.79 -15.36
N GLY A 194 5.75 7.95 -14.96
CA GLY A 194 4.45 8.45 -15.42
C GLY A 194 3.79 9.44 -14.47
N ALA A 195 3.44 10.63 -14.99
CA ALA A 195 2.69 11.75 -14.39
C ALA A 195 2.53 11.77 -12.84
N ASN A 196 3.45 12.49 -12.18
CA ASN A 196 3.54 12.74 -10.73
C ASN A 196 3.92 11.54 -9.86
N ASP A 197 4.81 11.80 -8.90
CA ASP A 197 5.17 10.96 -7.73
C ASP A 197 3.97 10.66 -6.78
N ASP A 198 2.74 10.93 -7.23
CA ASP A 198 1.49 10.82 -6.51
C ASP A 198 0.79 9.47 -6.69
N ASP A 199 1.19 8.64 -7.65
CA ASP A 199 0.44 7.43 -8.03
C ASP A 199 1.05 6.12 -7.51
N ALA A 200 2.18 6.18 -6.81
CA ALA A 200 2.77 5.04 -6.10
C ALA A 200 2.32 5.03 -4.63
N TRP A 201 1.10 4.59 -4.34
CA TRP A 201 0.60 4.44 -2.96
C TRP A 201 -0.09 3.11 -2.71
N TYR A 202 0.15 2.59 -1.51
CA TYR A 202 -0.61 1.53 -0.85
C TYR A 202 -1.63 2.18 0.10
N TRP A 203 -2.91 1.84 -0.02
CA TRP A 203 -3.99 2.47 0.75
C TRP A 203 -4.18 1.82 2.13
N GLN A 204 -3.69 2.47 3.19
CA GLN A 204 -4.34 2.43 4.50
C GLN A 204 -3.89 3.63 5.36
N GLY A 205 -4.67 4.72 5.33
CA GLY A 205 -4.63 5.85 6.27
C GLY A 205 -3.27 6.32 6.79
N GLY A 206 -2.72 7.38 6.19
CA GLY A 206 -1.53 8.07 6.70
C GLY A 206 -1.59 9.58 6.53
N LEU A 207 -1.07 10.34 7.51
CA LEU A 207 -0.70 11.74 7.33
C LEU A 207 0.60 11.77 6.52
N LYS A 208 0.54 12.32 5.29
CA LYS A 208 1.69 12.54 4.42
C LYS A 208 2.02 14.03 4.42
N SER A 209 3.27 14.39 4.70
CA SER A 209 3.77 15.73 4.37
C SER A 209 3.81 15.84 2.84
N HIS A 210 2.88 16.62 2.28
CA HIS A 210 2.79 16.82 0.83
C HIS A 210 3.06 18.28 0.49
N ASN A 211 4.35 18.57 0.26
CA ASN A 211 4.85 19.92 0.01
C ASN A 211 4.08 20.62 -1.12
N THR A 212 3.81 19.97 -2.26
CA THR A 212 3.14 20.63 -3.40
C THR A 212 1.66 20.90 -3.17
N LYS A 213 0.90 19.95 -2.58
CA LYS A 213 -0.54 20.08 -2.36
C LYS A 213 -0.87 21.09 -1.26
N SER A 214 -0.05 21.19 -0.22
CA SER A 214 -0.27 22.16 0.85
C SER A 214 -0.12 23.61 0.36
N LEU A 215 0.63 23.85 -0.72
CA LEU A 215 0.74 25.17 -1.34
C LEU A 215 -0.59 25.66 -1.94
N LEU A 216 -1.45 24.76 -2.41
CA LEU A 216 -2.75 25.12 -2.99
C LEU A 216 -3.71 25.72 -1.96
N THR A 217 -3.60 25.28 -0.70
CA THR A 217 -4.48 25.71 0.38
C THR A 217 -3.83 26.71 1.33
N GLY A 218 -2.54 26.99 1.16
CA GLY A 218 -1.75 27.79 2.10
C GLY A 218 -1.54 27.09 3.45
N ALA A 219 -1.82 25.78 3.54
CA ALA A 219 -1.63 25.00 4.76
C ALA A 219 -0.16 24.64 4.98
N SER A 220 0.17 24.27 6.22
CA SER A 220 1.44 23.61 6.52
C SER A 220 1.55 22.25 5.81
N ALA A 221 2.77 21.86 5.46
CA ALA A 221 3.01 20.57 4.80
C ALA A 221 2.80 19.42 5.80
N GLY A 222 1.62 18.81 5.73
CA GLY A 222 1.18 17.82 6.72
C GLY A 222 1.18 18.43 8.12
N TRP A 223 2.03 17.88 8.97
CA TRP A 223 2.25 18.25 10.37
C TRP A 223 3.54 19.05 10.63
N HIS A 224 4.24 19.49 9.58
CA HIS A 224 5.41 20.36 9.78
C HIS A 224 4.98 21.72 10.29
N PRO A 225 5.66 22.29 11.30
CA PRO A 225 5.51 23.70 11.58
C PRO A 225 5.94 24.51 10.35
N PRO A 226 5.28 25.66 10.06
CA PRO A 226 5.70 26.51 8.97
C PRO A 226 7.10 27.09 9.28
N LYS A 227 7.89 27.34 8.24
CA LYS A 227 9.27 27.85 8.39
C LYS A 227 9.38 29.19 9.11
N ALA A 228 8.36 30.02 8.96
CA ALA A 228 8.20 31.29 9.64
C ALA A 228 6.72 31.69 9.57
N GLN A 229 6.34 32.70 10.35
CA GLN A 229 4.98 33.23 10.35
C GLN A 229 4.69 34.06 9.09
N ARG A 230 5.71 34.80 8.63
CA ARG A 230 5.69 35.63 7.43
C ARG A 230 6.98 35.37 6.64
N PHE A 231 6.85 35.06 5.37
CA PHE A 231 8.01 34.77 4.51
C PHE A 231 7.72 35.08 3.05
N ILE A 232 8.79 35.27 2.27
CA ILE A 232 8.71 35.35 0.81
C ILE A 232 8.90 33.95 0.24
N ARG A 233 7.89 33.45 -0.47
CA ARG A 233 8.00 32.21 -1.24
C ARG A 233 8.39 32.55 -2.67
N ARG A 234 9.53 32.02 -3.10
CA ARG A 234 9.99 32.12 -4.48
C ARG A 234 9.52 30.92 -5.28
N ILE A 235 8.79 31.15 -6.37
CA ILE A 235 8.39 30.12 -7.33
C ILE A 235 9.15 30.34 -8.63
N THR A 236 9.89 29.32 -9.07
CA THR A 236 10.68 29.38 -10.29
C THR A 236 9.78 29.15 -11.51
N PHE A 237 9.91 30.03 -12.49
CA PHE A 237 9.32 29.91 -13.81
C PHE A 237 10.42 30.04 -14.87
N ARG A 238 10.17 29.51 -16.07
CA ARG A 238 11.00 29.84 -17.22
C ARG A 238 10.94 31.34 -17.48
N LYS A 239 12.02 31.93 -17.98
CA LYS A 239 12.02 33.34 -18.37
C LYS A 239 10.90 33.62 -19.37
N ASN A 240 10.14 34.68 -19.14
CA ASN A 240 8.95 35.07 -19.91
C ASN A 240 7.80 34.05 -19.89
N ASP A 241 7.70 33.18 -18.87
CA ASP A 241 6.53 32.32 -18.71
C ASP A 241 5.25 33.17 -18.58
N PRO A 242 4.13 32.80 -19.25
CA PRO A 242 2.89 33.56 -19.18
C PRO A 242 2.38 33.81 -17.77
N VAL A 243 2.58 32.87 -16.84
CA VAL A 243 2.17 33.03 -15.43
C VAL A 243 3.06 34.04 -14.73
N ALA A 244 4.37 33.97 -14.94
CA ALA A 244 5.31 34.94 -14.36
C ALA A 244 5.06 36.37 -14.86
N LEU A 245 4.74 36.52 -16.15
CA LEU A 245 4.35 37.81 -16.74
C LEU A 245 3.06 38.34 -16.10
N ALA A 246 2.04 37.51 -15.93
CA ALA A 246 0.81 37.91 -15.25
C ALA A 246 1.06 38.31 -13.78
N CYS A 247 1.94 37.61 -13.07
CA CYS A 247 2.35 37.99 -11.72
C CYS A 247 3.06 39.36 -11.70
N LEU A 248 3.96 39.60 -12.64
CA LEU A 248 4.64 40.89 -12.79
C LEU A 248 3.64 42.03 -13.04
N ASP A 249 2.69 41.83 -13.97
CA ASP A 249 1.64 42.80 -14.28
C ASP A 249 0.74 43.10 -13.06
N TYR A 250 0.51 42.09 -12.21
CA TYR A 250 -0.24 42.22 -10.96
C TYR A 250 0.57 42.86 -9.82
N GLY A 251 1.87 43.12 -10.03
CA GLY A 251 2.75 43.82 -9.09
C GLY A 251 3.60 42.93 -8.19
N TYR A 252 3.70 41.62 -8.48
CA TYR A 252 4.67 40.76 -7.78
C TYR A 252 6.10 41.03 -8.28
N SER A 253 7.06 40.98 -7.36
CA SER A 253 8.48 41.09 -7.69
C SER A 253 9.00 39.82 -8.37
N ILE A 254 9.93 40.00 -9.31
CA ILE A 254 10.67 38.91 -9.94
C ILE A 254 12.17 39.12 -9.74
N VAL A 255 12.91 38.04 -9.51
CA VAL A 255 14.38 38.07 -9.37
C VAL A 255 15.03 36.95 -10.20
N PRO A 256 16.31 37.11 -10.63
CA PRO A 256 17.04 36.04 -11.32
C PRO A 256 17.15 34.75 -10.49
N SER A 257 17.23 33.61 -11.16
CA SER A 257 17.42 32.31 -10.50
C SER A 257 18.78 32.17 -9.83
N GLN A 258 18.88 31.27 -8.84
CA GLN A 258 20.14 31.01 -8.13
C GLN A 258 21.22 30.38 -9.03
N SER A 259 20.81 29.83 -10.17
CA SER A 259 21.66 29.32 -11.23
C SER A 259 22.18 30.41 -12.17
N ASP A 260 21.52 31.57 -12.23
CA ASP A 260 21.85 32.66 -13.13
C ASP A 260 22.98 33.52 -12.52
N LYS A 261 24.21 33.27 -12.99
CA LYS A 261 25.43 33.90 -12.48
C LYS A 261 26.20 34.65 -13.58
N ASP A 262 26.94 35.67 -13.19
CA ASP A 262 27.90 36.34 -14.04
C ASP A 262 29.18 35.49 -14.27
N GLU A 263 30.08 36.00 -15.10
CA GLU A 263 31.36 35.33 -15.41
C GLU A 263 32.29 35.19 -14.20
N GLN A 264 32.06 35.96 -13.13
CA GLN A 264 32.78 35.87 -11.86
C GLN A 264 32.09 34.96 -10.84
N GLY A 265 30.91 34.38 -11.18
CA GLY A 265 30.14 33.50 -10.31
C GLY A 265 29.22 34.22 -9.33
N ASN A 266 29.05 35.55 -9.43
CA ASN A 266 28.07 36.28 -8.62
C ASN A 266 26.67 36.11 -9.20
N LEU A 267 25.64 36.12 -8.36
CA LEU A 267 24.26 36.08 -8.80
C LEU A 267 23.92 37.32 -9.64
N LEU A 268 23.22 37.12 -10.76
CA LEU A 268 22.65 38.23 -11.50
C LEU A 268 21.67 39.01 -10.61
N ASN A 269 21.60 40.32 -10.80
CA ASN A 269 20.73 41.22 -10.03
C ASN A 269 19.61 41.85 -10.87
N ASP A 270 19.68 41.73 -12.21
CA ASP A 270 18.64 42.18 -13.14
C ASP A 270 17.91 40.97 -13.75
N PRO A 271 16.61 40.75 -13.46
CA PRO A 271 15.83 39.66 -14.05
C PRO A 271 15.68 39.79 -15.58
N PHE A 272 15.91 40.98 -16.15
CA PHE A 272 15.83 41.18 -17.59
C PHE A 272 17.15 40.94 -18.32
N ASP A 273 18.25 40.69 -17.59
CA ASP A 273 19.55 40.37 -18.17
C ASP A 273 19.42 39.23 -19.18
N PRO A 274 19.99 39.35 -20.40
CA PRO A 274 19.88 38.32 -21.44
C PRO A 274 20.43 36.94 -21.01
N ARG A 275 21.32 36.89 -20.02
CA ARG A 275 21.88 35.65 -19.46
C ARG A 275 20.93 34.94 -18.50
N CYS A 276 19.93 35.65 -17.96
CA CYS A 276 18.94 35.07 -17.07
C CYS A 276 18.11 34.03 -17.84
N THR A 277 18.02 32.83 -17.29
CA THR A 277 17.30 31.69 -17.89
C THR A 277 15.93 31.48 -17.25
N GLU A 278 15.78 31.91 -16.00
CA GLU A 278 14.60 31.63 -15.16
C GLU A 278 14.25 32.83 -14.28
N TRP A 279 12.97 33.00 -14.00
CA TRP A 279 12.46 34.02 -13.09
C TRP A 279 11.92 33.39 -11.82
N LEU A 280 12.36 33.89 -10.67
CA LEU A 280 11.78 33.60 -9.37
C LEU A 280 10.75 34.67 -9.04
N VAL A 281 9.46 34.31 -9.05
CA VAL A 281 8.39 35.20 -8.59
C VAL A 281 8.34 35.17 -7.06
N GLU A 282 8.41 36.34 -6.43
CA GLU A 282 8.37 36.52 -4.98
C GLU A 282 6.94 36.74 -4.49
N ILE A 283 6.39 35.76 -3.78
CA ILE A 283 5.04 35.77 -3.23
C ILE A 283 5.12 35.98 -1.71
N PRO A 284 4.64 37.11 -1.17
CA PRO A 284 4.50 37.29 0.27
C PRO A 284 3.44 36.34 0.83
N VAL A 285 3.80 35.59 1.87
CA VAL A 285 2.91 34.63 2.53
C VAL A 285 2.87 34.92 4.03
N GLU A 286 1.66 34.95 4.58
CA GLU A 286 1.39 34.99 6.02
C GLU A 286 0.60 33.74 6.40
N VAL A 287 1.01 33.04 7.46
CA VAL A 287 0.23 31.91 7.99
C VAL A 287 -1.03 32.41 8.70
N SER A 288 -2.13 31.66 8.63
CA SER A 288 -3.45 32.11 9.09
C SER A 288 -3.52 32.54 10.57
N TRP A 289 -2.55 32.10 11.39
CA TRP A 289 -2.45 32.39 12.81
C TRP A 289 -1.37 33.42 13.17
N ALA A 290 -0.64 33.98 12.19
CA ALA A 290 0.46 34.92 12.43
C ALA A 290 0.05 36.21 13.16
N SER A 291 -1.25 36.55 13.12
CA SER A 291 -1.79 37.75 13.76
C SER A 291 -2.42 37.48 15.14
N LEU A 292 -2.30 36.25 15.67
CA LEU A 292 -2.81 35.94 17.00
C LEU A 292 -1.91 36.58 18.09
N PRO A 293 -2.49 37.10 19.19
CA PRO A 293 -1.69 37.67 20.29
C PRO A 293 -0.67 36.66 20.84
N GLY A 294 0.59 37.07 20.92
CA GLY A 294 1.70 36.23 21.38
C GLY A 294 2.28 35.28 20.32
N ALA A 295 1.70 35.21 19.11
CA ALA A 295 2.28 34.40 18.03
C ALA A 295 3.68 34.88 17.67
N ASP A 296 3.89 36.20 17.52
CA ASP A 296 5.19 36.80 17.16
C ASP A 296 6.31 36.54 18.20
N GLU A 297 5.97 36.06 19.40
CA GLU A 297 6.96 35.69 20.45
C GLU A 297 7.58 34.31 20.21
N ILE A 298 6.97 33.49 19.33
CA ILE A 298 7.43 32.13 19.03
C ILE A 298 8.35 32.14 17.81
N ALA A 299 9.65 31.94 18.07
CA ALA A 299 10.66 31.72 17.04
C ALA A 299 10.60 30.27 16.51
N ILE A 300 9.75 30.04 15.50
CA ILE A 300 9.48 28.70 14.95
C ILE A 300 10.76 28.10 14.35
N GLU A 301 11.57 28.93 13.72
CA GLU A 301 12.87 28.58 13.14
C GLU A 301 13.90 28.13 14.18
N GLN A 302 13.62 28.37 15.47
CA GLN A 302 14.48 27.97 16.58
C GLN A 302 13.98 26.70 17.29
N PHE A 303 12.90 26.06 16.82
CA PHE A 303 12.46 24.79 17.39
C PHE A 303 13.59 23.77 17.37
N SER A 304 13.92 23.26 18.57
CA SER A 304 14.99 22.28 18.71
C SER A 304 14.61 20.95 18.06
N ALA A 305 15.62 20.19 17.68
CA ALA A 305 15.41 18.85 17.15
C ALA A 305 14.62 17.96 18.15
N LEU A 306 14.84 18.17 19.45
CA LEU A 306 14.07 17.52 20.51
C LEU A 306 12.60 17.93 20.53
N ALA A 307 12.30 19.23 20.46
CA ALA A 307 10.93 19.71 20.45
C ALA A 307 10.15 19.21 19.23
N GLN A 308 10.79 19.19 18.06
CA GLN A 308 10.24 18.59 16.85
C GLN A 308 9.97 17.09 17.04
N THR A 309 10.95 16.36 17.57
CA THR A 309 10.83 14.91 17.82
C THR A 309 9.69 14.59 18.78
N ASP A 310 9.61 15.29 19.91
CA ASP A 310 8.55 15.07 20.88
C ASP A 310 7.18 15.40 20.30
N PHE A 311 7.04 16.51 19.56
CA PHE A 311 5.79 16.84 18.88
C PHE A 311 5.37 15.76 17.87
N TYR A 312 6.28 15.30 17.02
CA TYR A 312 5.99 14.24 16.04
C TYR A 312 5.64 12.91 16.72
N MET A 313 6.34 12.54 17.79
CA MET A 313 6.03 11.36 18.59
C MET A 313 4.65 11.44 19.26
N GLN A 314 4.23 12.63 19.73
CA GLN A 314 2.88 12.82 20.27
C GLN A 314 1.81 12.59 19.21
N VAL A 315 1.99 13.15 18.00
CA VAL A 315 1.04 12.93 16.90
C VAL A 315 1.03 11.46 16.47
N GLN A 316 2.19 10.80 16.44
CA GLN A 316 2.30 9.37 16.16
C GLN A 316 1.61 8.49 17.20
N LYS A 317 1.72 8.82 18.50
CA LYS A 317 1.10 8.06 19.59
C LYS A 317 -0.41 8.24 19.64
N HIS A 318 -0.90 9.45 19.39
CA HIS A 318 -2.26 9.83 19.71
C HIS A 318 -3.18 10.05 18.51
N TYR A 319 -2.62 10.26 17.32
CA TYR A 319 -3.40 10.69 16.16
C TYR A 319 -3.28 9.75 14.96
N THR A 320 -2.14 9.08 14.79
CA THR A 320 -1.93 8.17 13.66
C THR A 320 -1.75 6.73 14.12
N THR A 321 -2.25 5.81 13.31
CA THR A 321 -2.13 4.36 13.55
C THR A 321 -1.14 3.69 12.59
N HIS A 322 -0.45 4.49 11.78
CA HIS A 322 0.51 4.10 10.74
C HIS A 322 1.70 5.06 10.75
N ASN A 323 2.75 4.70 10.01
CA ASN A 323 3.96 5.50 9.88
C ASN A 323 3.64 6.85 9.23
N THR A 324 4.05 7.92 9.89
CA THR A 324 3.92 9.28 9.39
C THR A 324 5.28 9.85 9.04
N SER A 325 5.37 10.46 7.85
CA SER A 325 6.62 10.99 7.31
C SER A 325 6.86 12.41 7.83
N ALA A 326 8.03 12.63 8.43
CA ALA A 326 8.51 13.95 8.82
C ALA A 326 9.97 14.15 8.40
N THR A 327 10.41 15.40 8.38
CA THR A 327 11.81 15.80 8.48
C THR A 327 12.06 16.50 9.82
N ILE A 328 13.04 16.02 10.58
CA ILE A 328 13.57 16.71 11.76
C ILE A 328 14.74 17.56 11.29
N GLU A 329 14.63 18.86 11.51
CA GLU A 329 15.72 19.80 11.26
C GLU A 329 16.58 19.92 12.51
N LEU A 330 17.89 19.80 12.35
CA LEU A 330 18.82 19.81 13.47
C LEU A 330 20.06 20.64 13.17
N ARG A 331 20.60 21.26 14.22
CA ARG A 331 21.94 21.87 14.23
C ARG A 331 22.98 20.86 14.71
N GLU A 332 24.25 21.12 14.43
CA GLU A 332 25.35 20.23 14.80
C GLU A 332 25.41 19.96 16.31
N ASP A 333 25.17 20.99 17.14
CA ASP A 333 25.17 20.90 18.60
C ASP A 333 23.97 20.13 19.18
N GLU A 334 22.97 19.80 18.37
CA GLU A 334 21.78 19.04 18.77
C GLU A 334 21.87 17.54 18.47
N ILE A 335 22.91 17.10 17.75
CA ILE A 335 23.06 15.71 17.29
C ILE A 335 23.07 14.74 18.47
N ASP A 336 23.91 14.98 19.48
CA ASP A 336 24.07 14.06 20.62
C ASP A 336 22.78 13.95 21.43
N ALA A 337 22.14 15.09 21.70
CA ALA A 337 20.89 15.14 22.44
C ALA A 337 19.75 14.41 21.70
N LEU A 338 19.66 14.60 20.37
CA LEU A 338 18.68 13.92 19.53
C LEU A 338 18.95 12.41 19.48
N ALA A 339 20.21 12.00 19.31
CA ALA A 339 20.60 10.59 19.26
C ALA A 339 20.25 9.87 20.57
N GLU A 340 20.54 10.49 21.73
CA GLU A 340 20.16 9.93 23.03
C GLU A 340 18.63 9.84 23.19
N ARG A 341 17.89 10.86 22.74
CA ARG A 341 16.42 10.85 22.80
C ARG A 341 15.83 9.72 21.95
N ILE A 342 16.33 9.51 20.74
CA ILE A 342 15.92 8.43 19.84
C ILE A 342 16.24 7.08 20.48
N TYR A 343 17.47 6.91 21.00
CA TYR A 343 17.88 5.69 21.67
C TYR A 343 16.96 5.33 22.84
N ARG A 344 16.67 6.29 23.72
CA ARG A 344 15.76 6.10 24.86
C ARG A 344 14.34 5.77 24.41
N ALA A 345 13.84 6.42 23.35
CA ALA A 345 12.51 6.15 22.81
C ALA A 345 12.38 4.69 22.33
N ILE A 346 13.42 4.17 21.69
CA ILE A 346 13.49 2.78 21.22
C ILE A 346 13.59 1.82 22.41
N ASP A 347 14.49 2.08 23.35
CA ASP A 347 14.70 1.24 24.54
C ASP A 347 13.43 1.10 25.40
N GLN A 348 12.65 2.18 25.51
CA GLN A 348 11.42 2.25 26.31
C GLN A 348 10.16 1.87 25.54
N ASP A 349 10.28 1.44 24.27
CA ASP A 349 9.16 1.10 23.39
C ASP A 349 8.11 2.22 23.30
N GLU A 350 8.56 3.47 23.16
CA GLU A 350 7.70 4.65 23.05
C GLU A 350 6.95 4.73 21.69
N GLY A 351 7.13 3.77 20.79
CA GLY A 351 6.57 3.78 19.43
C GLY A 351 7.59 4.18 18.37
N TYR A 352 7.14 4.30 17.11
CA TYR A 352 8.00 4.46 15.95
C TYR A 352 7.50 5.57 15.02
N ILE A 353 8.41 6.41 14.51
CA ILE A 353 8.14 7.43 13.48
C ILE A 353 9.05 7.24 12.27
N SER A 354 8.60 7.68 11.10
CA SER A 354 9.43 7.73 9.89
C SER A 354 9.91 9.17 9.68
N ALA A 355 11.12 9.47 10.13
CA ALA A 355 11.70 10.80 10.01
C ALA A 355 13.00 10.80 9.20
N ALA A 356 13.11 11.72 8.24
CA ALA A 356 14.40 12.11 7.69
C ALA A 356 15.08 13.10 8.65
N LEU A 357 16.40 13.03 8.76
CA LEU A 357 17.19 14.01 9.50
C LEU A 357 17.83 14.96 8.48
N SER A 358 17.60 16.26 8.64
CA SER A 358 18.16 17.29 7.75
C SER A 358 18.95 18.29 8.58
N GLY A 359 20.27 18.28 8.40
CA GLY A 359 21.18 19.23 9.01
C GLY A 359 21.62 20.29 8.01
N SER A 360 21.79 21.52 8.50
CA SER A 360 22.65 22.50 7.85
C SER A 360 24.04 22.34 8.48
N ILE A 361 24.99 21.78 7.74
CA ILE A 361 26.40 21.69 8.16
C ILE A 361 27.06 23.04 7.90
#